data_AF-O17389-F1
#
_entry.id   AF-O17389-F1
#
_cell.length_a   1.000
_cell.length_b   1.000
_cell.length_c   1.000
_cell.angle_alpha   90.00
_cell.angle_beta   90.00
_cell.angle_gamma   90.00
#
_symmetry.space_group_name_H-M   'P 1'
#
loop_
_entity.id
_entity.type
_entity.pdbx_description
1 polymer ?
#
loop_
_entity_poly.entity_id
_entity_poly.type
_entity_poly.pdbx_seq_one_letter_code
_entity_poly.pdbx_strand_id
1 'polypeptide(L)'
;MAAVTELPKMNQELAGAVREGLELKKVETTEKNVLPTKEDVAEEKQHVERIHEIEHFDSTKLHSTPVKEKIVLPSADDIKQEKQHLELTDKINNFPSENLKKTETIEKNVLPSPTDVAREKTLQMAASFDKSALHHVETIVSTDVRVTEAQ
;
A
#
# COMPACT_ATOMS: atom_id res chain seq x y z
N MET A 1 -56.42 12.84 -40.71
CA MET A 1 -55.71 14.12 -40.52
C MET A 1 -55.45 14.28 -39.03
N ALA A 2 -54.20 14.09 -38.59
CA ALA A 2 -53.83 14.36 -37.21
C ALA A 2 -53.94 15.88 -37.00
N ALA A 3 -54.80 16.29 -36.09
CA ALA A 3 -55.05 17.69 -35.81
C ALA A 3 -53.76 18.33 -35.29
N VAL A 4 -53.51 19.57 -35.72
CA VAL A 4 -52.39 20.44 -35.26
C VAL A 4 -52.34 20.59 -33.72
N THR A 5 -53.39 20.14 -33.02
CA THR A 5 -53.49 20.09 -31.57
C THR A 5 -52.63 19.02 -30.89
N GLU A 6 -52.07 18.04 -31.62
CA GLU A 6 -51.27 16.92 -31.07
C GLU A 6 -49.75 17.17 -30.99
N LEU A 7 -49.24 18.30 -31.49
CA LEU A 7 -47.80 18.59 -31.43
C LEU A 7 -47.37 19.01 -30.01
N PRO A 8 -46.22 18.52 -29.50
CA PRO A 8 -45.68 18.96 -28.22
C PRO A 8 -45.41 20.46 -28.28
N LYS A 9 -46.24 21.23 -27.58
CA LYS A 9 -46.07 22.68 -27.44
C LYS A 9 -44.98 22.92 -26.40
N MET A 10 -43.98 23.72 -26.76
CA MET A 10 -43.01 24.27 -25.81
C MET A 10 -43.78 24.86 -24.62
N ASN A 11 -43.32 24.60 -23.39
CA ASN A 11 -43.94 25.20 -22.21
C ASN A 11 -43.91 26.72 -22.36
N GLN A 12 -44.98 27.39 -21.96
CA GLN A 12 -45.11 28.84 -22.16
C GLN A 12 -44.00 29.62 -21.43
N GLU A 13 -43.43 29.04 -20.37
CA GLU A 13 -42.36 29.62 -19.57
C GLU A 13 -41.00 29.62 -20.30
N LEU A 14 -40.57 28.51 -20.94
CA LEU A 14 -39.34 28.55 -21.78
C LEU A 14 -39.57 29.36 -23.05
N ALA A 15 -40.80 29.32 -23.61
CA ALA A 15 -41.15 30.15 -24.76
C ALA A 15 -41.03 31.65 -24.42
N GLY A 16 -41.36 32.04 -23.19
CA GLY A 16 -41.14 33.39 -22.66
C GLY A 16 -39.65 33.71 -22.52
N ALA A 17 -38.88 32.87 -21.81
CA ALA A 17 -37.46 33.11 -21.54
C ALA A 17 -36.60 33.18 -22.83
N VAL A 18 -36.90 32.36 -23.84
CA VAL A 18 -36.20 32.42 -25.14
C VAL A 18 -36.61 33.68 -25.92
N ARG A 19 -37.86 34.14 -25.81
CA ARG A 19 -38.32 35.41 -26.42
C ARG A 19 -37.79 36.65 -25.72
N GLU A 20 -37.57 36.59 -24.40
CA GLU A 20 -36.99 37.70 -23.63
C GLU A 20 -35.53 37.96 -23.98
N GLY A 21 -34.85 37.02 -24.65
CA GLY A 21 -33.48 37.18 -25.12
C GLY A 21 -32.50 37.26 -23.94
N LEU A 22 -31.82 36.17 -23.62
CA LEU A 22 -30.72 36.23 -22.67
C LEU A 22 -29.59 37.09 -23.26
N GLU A 23 -29.29 38.22 -22.61
CA GLU A 23 -28.04 38.94 -22.83
C GLU A 23 -26.87 38.09 -22.34
N LEU A 24 -26.27 37.30 -23.25
CA LEU A 24 -25.03 36.60 -23.00
C LEU A 24 -23.88 37.61 -22.92
N LYS A 25 -22.99 37.44 -21.93
CA LYS A 25 -21.76 38.24 -21.83
C LYS A 25 -20.96 38.05 -23.12
N LYS A 26 -20.67 39.16 -23.82
CA LYS A 26 -19.73 39.15 -24.94
C LYS A 26 -18.37 38.66 -24.42
N VAL A 27 -17.91 37.51 -24.93
CA VAL A 27 -16.53 37.05 -24.74
C VAL A 27 -15.79 37.36 -26.03
N GLU A 28 -14.77 38.22 -25.93
CA GLU A 28 -13.88 38.52 -27.04
C GLU A 28 -12.95 37.32 -27.28
N THR A 29 -13.11 36.65 -28.42
CA THR A 29 -12.22 35.56 -28.84
C THR A 29 -11.01 36.16 -29.55
N THR A 30 -9.84 36.09 -28.92
CA THR A 30 -8.57 36.45 -29.56
C THR A 30 -7.90 35.20 -30.13
N GLU A 31 -7.63 35.20 -31.44
CA GLU A 31 -6.82 34.17 -32.10
C GLU A 31 -5.35 34.39 -31.73
N LYS A 32 -4.77 33.49 -30.92
CA LYS A 32 -3.36 33.57 -30.54
C LYS A 32 -2.47 33.01 -31.65
N ASN A 33 -2.32 33.76 -32.74
CA ASN A 33 -1.26 33.54 -33.72
C ASN A 33 0.07 34.08 -33.15
N VAL A 34 0.66 33.33 -32.22
CA VAL A 34 2.03 33.60 -31.78
C VAL A 34 2.98 33.14 -32.87
N LEU A 35 3.67 34.09 -33.49
CA LEU A 35 4.82 33.78 -34.33
C LEU A 35 5.91 33.17 -33.43
N PRO A 36 6.65 32.15 -33.90
CA PRO A 36 7.82 31.66 -33.19
C PRO A 36 8.72 32.84 -32.79
N THR A 37 9.11 32.85 -31.53
CA THR A 37 10.07 33.81 -31.01
C THR A 37 11.44 33.55 -31.63
N LYS A 38 12.36 34.53 -31.52
CA LYS A 38 13.73 34.36 -32.01
C LYS A 38 14.43 33.20 -31.29
N GLU A 39 14.07 33.01 -30.02
CA GLU A 39 14.52 31.96 -29.14
C GLU A 39 14.04 30.59 -29.65
N ASP A 40 12.76 30.44 -29.98
CA ASP A 40 12.20 29.18 -30.52
C ASP A 40 12.94 28.72 -31.78
N VAL A 41 13.23 29.66 -32.70
CA VAL A 41 13.96 29.38 -33.94
C VAL A 41 15.42 29.02 -33.67
N ALA A 42 16.04 29.66 -32.68
CA ALA A 42 17.43 29.37 -32.30
C ALA A 42 17.57 27.99 -31.66
N GLU A 43 16.63 27.60 -30.79
CA GLU A 43 16.58 26.28 -30.17
C GLU A 43 16.38 25.17 -31.20
N GLU A 44 15.43 25.35 -32.13
CA GLU A 44 15.20 24.38 -33.21
C GLU A 44 16.44 24.23 -34.09
N LYS A 45 17.10 25.33 -34.45
CA LYS A 45 18.34 25.28 -35.23
C LYS A 45 19.45 24.51 -34.51
N GLN A 46 19.62 24.76 -33.21
CA GLN A 46 20.60 24.02 -32.39
C GLN A 46 20.24 22.53 -32.30
N HIS A 47 18.95 22.20 -32.19
CA HIS A 47 18.49 20.82 -32.17
C HIS A 47 18.78 20.11 -33.50
N VAL A 48 18.45 20.75 -34.63
CA VAL A 48 18.72 20.22 -35.98
C VAL A 48 20.23 20.03 -36.21
N GLU A 49 21.06 20.99 -35.83
CA GLU A 49 22.53 20.88 -35.93
C GLU A 49 23.07 19.69 -35.12
N ARG A 50 22.57 19.50 -33.88
CA ARG A 50 22.98 18.38 -33.02
C ARG A 50 22.57 17.02 -33.59
N ILE A 51 21.36 16.91 -34.12
CA ILE A 51 20.90 15.67 -34.78
C ILE A 51 21.76 15.38 -36.00
N HIS A 52 22.03 16.39 -36.82
CA HIS A 52 22.91 16.26 -37.98
C HIS A 52 24.33 15.79 -37.60
N GLU A 53 24.91 16.34 -36.52
CA GLU A 53 26.21 15.89 -36.00
C GLU A 53 26.20 14.43 -35.55
N ILE A 54 25.12 13.98 -34.90
CA ILE A 54 24.97 12.58 -34.44
C ILE A 54 24.79 11.64 -35.64
N GLU A 55 23.94 12.00 -36.60
CA GLU A 55 23.67 11.18 -37.80
C GLU A 55 24.92 11.00 -38.67
N HIS A 56 25.76 12.04 -38.76
CA HIS A 56 26.98 12.05 -39.57
C HIS A 56 28.24 11.82 -38.72
N PHE A 57 28.07 11.36 -37.48
CA PHE A 57 29.20 11.08 -36.61
C PHE A 57 30.03 9.92 -37.16
N ASP A 58 31.30 10.21 -37.48
CA ASP A 58 32.26 9.23 -37.96
C ASP A 58 32.68 8.28 -36.82
N SER A 59 32.16 7.05 -36.85
CA SER A 59 32.47 6.00 -35.86
C SER A 59 33.97 5.67 -35.76
N THR A 60 34.80 6.03 -36.76
CA THR A 60 36.26 5.82 -36.69
C THR A 60 36.95 6.74 -35.67
N LYS A 61 36.26 7.80 -35.23
CA LYS A 61 36.72 8.69 -34.14
C LYS A 61 36.50 8.08 -32.75
N LEU A 62 35.79 6.96 -32.65
CA LEU A 62 35.64 6.23 -31.38
C LEU A 62 36.93 5.47 -31.06
N HIS A 63 37.36 5.56 -29.79
CA HIS A 63 38.51 4.80 -29.32
C HIS A 63 38.17 3.31 -29.27
N SER A 64 38.96 2.49 -29.97
CA SER A 64 38.80 1.04 -29.92
C SER A 64 39.15 0.53 -28.52
N THR A 65 38.17 -0.08 -27.86
CA THR A 65 38.36 -0.72 -26.55
C THR A 65 38.42 -2.23 -26.74
N PRO A 66 39.55 -2.90 -26.45
CA PRO A 66 39.64 -4.34 -26.59
C PRO A 66 38.72 -5.03 -25.57
N VAL A 67 37.72 -5.76 -26.06
CA VAL A 67 36.86 -6.60 -25.21
C VAL A 67 37.61 -7.87 -24.88
N LYS A 68 38.00 -8.06 -23.61
CA LYS A 68 38.58 -9.31 -23.13
C LYS A 68 37.49 -10.13 -22.45
N GLU A 69 37.03 -11.17 -23.14
CA GLU A 69 36.12 -12.16 -22.55
C GLU A 69 36.84 -12.89 -21.40
N LYS A 70 36.32 -12.76 -20.18
CA LYS A 70 36.89 -13.41 -18.99
C LYS A 70 36.17 -14.74 -18.75
N ILE A 71 36.44 -15.73 -19.60
CA ILE A 71 36.08 -17.12 -19.28
C ILE A 71 37.14 -17.65 -18.32
N VAL A 72 36.76 -17.83 -17.06
CA VAL A 72 37.56 -18.60 -16.09
C VAL A 72 36.96 -19.98 -15.97
N LEU A 73 37.79 -21.00 -16.15
CA LEU A 73 37.40 -22.35 -15.80
C LEU A 73 37.25 -22.44 -14.27
N PRO A 74 36.25 -23.18 -13.75
CA PRO A 74 36.14 -23.40 -12.33
C PRO A 74 37.43 -24.01 -11.80
N SER A 75 37.89 -23.51 -10.66
CA SER A 75 39.09 -24.00 -9.99
C SER A 75 38.87 -25.40 -9.43
N ALA A 76 39.96 -26.09 -9.08
CA ALA A 76 39.87 -27.39 -8.41
C ALA A 76 39.10 -27.30 -7.08
N ASP A 77 39.20 -26.16 -6.38
CA ASP A 77 38.45 -25.91 -5.16
C ASP A 77 36.96 -25.73 -5.41
N ASP A 78 36.57 -25.00 -6.47
CA ASP A 78 35.16 -24.83 -6.85
C ASP A 78 34.51 -26.20 -7.14
N ILE A 79 35.21 -27.05 -7.90
CA ILE A 79 34.73 -28.40 -8.23
C ILE A 79 34.64 -29.27 -6.96
N LYS A 80 35.59 -29.12 -6.04
CA LYS A 80 35.60 -29.88 -4.79
C LYS A 80 34.44 -29.45 -3.88
N GLN A 81 34.18 -28.14 -3.77
CA GLN A 81 33.07 -27.60 -3.01
C GLN A 81 31.73 -28.08 -3.56
N GLU A 82 31.54 -28.02 -4.88
CA GLU A 82 30.33 -28.50 -5.53
C GLU A 82 30.10 -29.99 -5.26
N LYS A 83 31.14 -30.82 -5.42
CA LYS A 83 31.07 -32.26 -5.12
C LYS A 83 30.70 -32.52 -3.66
N GLN A 84 31.29 -31.78 -2.71
CA GLN A 84 30.97 -31.90 -1.29
C GLN A 84 29.51 -31.51 -1.00
N HIS A 85 29.02 -30.45 -1.63
CA HIS A 85 27.64 -29.99 -1.47
C HIS A 85 26.63 -31.01 -2.00
N LEU A 86 26.90 -31.57 -3.19
CA LEU A 86 26.08 -32.63 -3.78
C LEU A 86 26.05 -33.88 -2.90
N GLU A 87 27.22 -34.33 -2.40
CA GLU A 87 27.31 -35.50 -1.52
C GLU A 87 26.55 -35.28 -0.20
N LEU A 88 26.64 -34.09 0.40
CA LEU A 88 25.89 -33.76 1.61
C LEU A 88 24.38 -33.75 1.36
N THR A 89 23.95 -33.12 0.27
CA THR A 89 22.55 -33.01 -0.12
C THR A 89 21.95 -34.39 -0.39
N ASP A 90 22.70 -35.26 -1.09
CA ASP A 90 22.30 -36.64 -1.35
C ASP A 90 22.17 -37.45 -0.05
N LYS A 91 23.14 -37.32 0.87
CA LYS A 91 23.08 -37.96 2.20
C LYS A 91 21.87 -37.51 3.02
N ILE A 92 21.50 -36.23 2.96
CA ILE A 92 20.33 -35.70 3.68
C ILE A 92 19.03 -36.23 3.06
N ASN A 93 18.91 -36.16 1.73
CA ASN A 93 17.72 -36.60 1.01
C ASN A 93 17.47 -38.11 1.14
N ASN A 94 18.54 -38.90 1.12
CA ASN A 94 18.47 -40.35 1.21
C ASN A 94 18.69 -40.88 2.64
N PHE A 95 18.67 -40.01 3.67
CA PHE A 95 18.87 -40.45 5.05
C PHE A 95 17.69 -41.34 5.49
N PRO A 96 17.94 -42.62 5.86
CA PRO A 96 16.87 -43.49 6.31
C PRO A 96 16.38 -43.04 7.69
N SER A 97 15.12 -42.64 7.77
CA SER A 97 14.48 -42.18 9.02
C SER A 97 14.46 -43.26 10.12
N GLU A 98 14.63 -44.53 9.75
CA GLU A 98 14.80 -45.66 10.67
C GLU A 98 16.04 -45.54 11.55
N ASN A 99 17.08 -44.83 11.08
CA ASN A 99 18.31 -44.58 11.85
C ASN A 99 18.14 -43.47 12.91
N LEU A 100 16.98 -42.80 12.97
CA LEU A 100 16.68 -41.84 14.02
C LEU A 100 16.36 -42.56 15.34
N LYS A 101 17.02 -42.12 16.42
CA LYS A 101 16.74 -42.63 17.78
C LYS A 101 15.30 -42.28 18.17
N LYS A 102 14.57 -43.26 18.70
CA LYS A 102 13.22 -43.02 19.25
C LYS A 102 13.32 -42.17 20.51
N THR A 103 12.43 -41.19 20.62
CA THR A 103 12.30 -40.33 21.80
C THR A 103 10.82 -40.13 22.09
N GLU A 104 10.46 -40.11 23.37
CA GLU A 104 9.08 -39.89 23.82
C GLU A 104 8.86 -38.39 24.03
N THR A 105 7.88 -37.82 23.33
CA THR A 105 7.53 -36.40 23.43
C THR A 105 6.28 -36.22 24.29
N ILE A 106 6.38 -35.41 25.35
CA ILE A 106 5.23 -35.04 26.20
C ILE A 106 4.69 -33.69 25.71
N GLU A 107 3.60 -33.73 24.95
CA GLU A 107 2.87 -32.52 24.55
C GLU A 107 1.94 -32.08 25.70
N LYS A 108 2.21 -30.92 26.30
CA LYS A 108 1.40 -30.38 27.41
C LYS A 108 0.34 -29.42 26.91
N ASN A 109 -0.70 -29.94 26.27
CA ASN A 109 -1.90 -29.18 25.98
C ASN A 109 -2.81 -29.14 27.22
N VAL A 110 -2.62 -28.14 28.08
CA VAL A 110 -3.55 -27.87 29.18
C VAL A 110 -4.66 -26.97 28.68
N LEU A 111 -5.91 -27.43 28.79
CA LEU A 111 -7.07 -26.56 28.60
C LEU A 111 -7.07 -25.49 29.70
N PRO A 112 -7.43 -24.23 29.39
CA PRO A 112 -7.59 -23.20 30.41
C PRO A 112 -8.56 -23.70 31.50
N SER A 113 -8.18 -23.56 32.77
CA SER A 113 -9.07 -23.94 33.88
C SER A 113 -10.28 -22.98 33.95
N PRO A 114 -11.39 -23.37 34.58
CA PRO A 114 -12.49 -22.45 34.86
C PRO A 114 -12.05 -21.18 35.58
N THR A 115 -11.03 -21.27 36.44
CA THR A 115 -10.41 -20.13 37.12
C THR A 115 -9.67 -19.21 36.15
N ASP A 116 -8.94 -19.76 35.18
CA ASP A 116 -8.26 -18.97 34.14
C ASP A 116 -9.28 -18.20 33.29
N VAL A 117 -10.36 -18.87 32.90
CA VAL A 117 -11.46 -18.26 32.14
C VAL A 117 -12.19 -17.20 32.97
N ALA A 118 -12.48 -17.48 34.24
CA ALA A 118 -13.17 -16.54 35.13
C ALA A 118 -12.33 -15.30 35.42
N ARG A 119 -11.01 -15.45 35.60
CA ARG A 119 -10.07 -14.34 35.77
C ARG A 119 -10.09 -13.42 34.55
N GLU A 120 -10.00 -13.99 33.35
CA GLU A 120 -10.06 -13.24 32.10
C GLU A 120 -11.42 -12.53 31.94
N LYS A 121 -12.53 -13.24 32.18
CA LYS A 121 -13.88 -12.64 32.12
C LYS A 121 -14.08 -11.51 33.14
N THR A 122 -13.53 -11.63 34.34
CA THR A 122 -13.66 -10.61 35.39
C THR A 122 -12.95 -9.31 34.97
N LEU A 123 -11.77 -9.40 34.35
CA LEU A 123 -11.06 -8.24 33.81
C LEU A 123 -11.88 -7.54 32.71
N GLN A 124 -12.48 -8.30 31.80
CA GLN A 124 -13.35 -7.76 30.75
C GLN A 124 -14.63 -7.12 31.31
N MET A 125 -15.24 -7.73 32.33
CA MET A 125 -16.42 -7.18 33.02
C MET A 125 -16.10 -5.90 33.77
N ALA A 126 -14.96 -5.84 34.47
CA ALA A 126 -14.52 -4.63 35.17
C ALA A 126 -14.23 -3.46 34.21
N ALA A 127 -13.66 -3.75 33.04
CA ALA A 127 -13.41 -2.75 31.99
C ALA A 127 -14.71 -2.21 31.37
N SER A 128 -15.77 -3.01 31.35
CA SER A 128 -17.06 -2.69 30.72
C SER A 128 -18.14 -2.28 31.73
N PHE A 129 -17.78 -2.05 33.00
CA PHE A 129 -18.74 -1.73 34.06
C PHE A 129 -19.27 -0.29 33.95
N ASP A 130 -20.60 -0.14 33.87
CA ASP A 130 -21.27 1.16 33.84
C ASP A 130 -21.38 1.77 35.25
N LYS A 131 -20.61 2.84 35.49
CA LYS A 131 -20.59 3.58 36.76
C LYS A 131 -21.92 4.26 37.07
N SER A 132 -22.76 4.53 36.07
CA SER A 132 -24.06 5.18 36.27
C SER A 132 -25.08 4.29 36.98
N ALA A 133 -24.84 2.98 37.02
CA ALA A 133 -25.64 2.01 37.76
C ALA A 133 -25.36 2.00 39.28
N LEU A 134 -24.39 2.79 39.78
CA LEU A 134 -24.11 2.91 41.21
C LEU A 134 -25.06 3.91 41.87
N HIS A 135 -25.79 3.47 42.90
CA HIS A 135 -26.55 4.36 43.76
C HIS A 135 -25.60 5.24 44.60
N HIS A 136 -25.92 6.53 44.71
CA HIS A 136 -25.20 7.42 45.61
C HIS A 136 -25.44 7.04 47.08
N VAL A 137 -24.38 6.96 47.87
CA VAL A 137 -24.43 6.72 49.33
C VAL A 137 -23.56 7.77 50.01
N GLU A 138 -24.15 8.51 50.94
CA GLU A 138 -23.43 9.46 51.78
C GLU A 138 -22.86 8.73 53.01
N THR A 139 -21.56 8.86 53.26
CA THR A 139 -20.85 8.11 54.31
C THR A 139 -20.76 8.93 55.59
N ILE A 140 -21.23 8.37 56.71
CA ILE A 140 -21.09 8.96 58.06
C ILE A 140 -20.17 8.06 58.89
N VAL A 141 -19.07 8.61 59.42
CA VAL A 141 -18.09 7.88 60.23
C VAL A 141 -18.31 8.20 61.71
N SER A 142 -18.72 7.21 62.52
CA SER A 142 -18.77 7.30 63.98
C SER A 142 -17.68 6.44 64.61
N THR A 143 -16.90 7.00 65.54
CA THR A 143 -15.63 6.44 66.05
C THR A 143 -15.66 5.95 67.50
N ASP A 144 -16.82 5.70 68.10
CA ASP A 144 -16.87 5.36 69.53
C ASP A 144 -16.92 3.85 69.79
N VAL A 145 -15.76 3.29 70.18
CA VAL A 145 -15.57 1.89 70.61
C VAL A 145 -15.69 1.82 72.14
N ARG A 146 -16.60 0.99 72.65
CA ARG A 146 -16.62 0.57 74.06
C ARG A 146 -16.29 -0.91 74.17
N VAL A 147 -15.12 -1.21 74.75
CA VAL A 147 -14.65 -2.56 75.07
C VAL A 147 -15.26 -2.97 76.41
N THR A 148 -16.06 -4.04 76.43
CA THR A 148 -16.39 -4.78 77.65
C THR A 148 -15.52 -6.04 77.69
N GLU A 149 -14.44 -6.00 78.48
CA GLU A 149 -13.55 -7.15 78.69
C GLU A 149 -14.25 -8.25 79.51
N ALA A 150 -14.26 -9.44 78.89
CA ALA A 150 -14.12 -10.81 79.38
C ALA A 150 -14.46 -11.22 80.84
N GLN A 151 -15.18 -12.34 80.93
CA GLN A 151 -14.85 -13.44 81.85
C GLN A 151 -14.56 -14.70 81.03
#